data_AF-A0A3P7M482-F1
#
_entry.id   AF-A0A3P7M482-F1
#
_cell.length_a   1.000
_cell.length_b   1.000
_cell.length_c   1.000
_cell.angle_alpha   90.00
_cell.angle_beta   90.00
_cell.angle_gamma   90.00
#
_symmetry.space_group_name_H-M   'P 1'
#
loop_
_entity.id
_entity.type
_entity.pdbx_description
1 polymer ?
#
loop_
_entity_poly.entity_id
_entity_poly.type
_entity_poly.pdbx_seq_one_letter_code
_entity_poly.pdbx_strand_id
1 'polypeptide(L)'
;MAKDPELECFDESKFVFTDLSFGLGVRIRSVVVRETDGTLRSASPEERDRMGRVYRGHPHRPVNEPQLFKQPYLQMALDRDDHEYVLDWACHYYLPDDPVFIELCHMIYDQTVEANKFANLHSTRHFGPFVFYLVLNKKFLPLLRFYAAEGRLVLIFRRLSFQYKDAANLIRLIKIIFPDEAWNRTMENADDQTVLQEYAKENEECEPVLQELLRARRSRQMRDKANANDSSETEDADTSAAQVSISFSFLYKSSGPPVIFSSKHFVT
;
A
#
# COMPACT_ATOMS: atom_id res chain seq x y z
N MET A 1 -2.42 -37.35 16.17
CA MET A 1 -2.35 -37.78 14.74
C MET A 1 -1.84 -39.20 14.70
N ALA A 2 -2.27 -39.97 13.71
CA ALA A 2 -2.12 -41.43 13.68
C ALA A 2 -1.65 -41.90 12.30
N LYS A 3 -1.04 -43.08 12.25
CA LYS A 3 -0.68 -43.77 11.01
C LYS A 3 -1.21 -45.19 11.10
N ASP A 4 -2.10 -45.54 10.19
CA ASP A 4 -2.77 -46.84 10.15
C ASP A 4 -2.37 -47.54 8.84
N PRO A 5 -1.34 -48.41 8.85
CA PRO A 5 -0.83 -49.04 7.63
C PRO A 5 -1.86 -49.94 6.92
N GLU A 6 -2.85 -50.44 7.65
CA GLU A 6 -3.94 -51.27 7.10
C GLU A 6 -4.84 -50.50 6.13
N LEU A 7 -4.80 -49.16 6.17
CA LEU A 7 -5.57 -48.28 5.29
C LEU A 7 -4.74 -47.79 4.09
N GLU A 8 -3.51 -48.27 3.93
CA GLU A 8 -2.69 -47.98 2.77
C GLU A 8 -3.35 -48.53 1.49
N CYS A 9 -3.43 -47.70 0.45
CA CYS A 9 -4.05 -48.04 -0.83
C CYS A 9 -5.54 -48.43 -0.74
N PHE A 10 -6.25 -48.01 0.32
CA PHE A 10 -7.70 -48.21 0.42
C PHE A 10 -8.49 -47.43 -0.64
N ASP A 11 -8.03 -46.23 -0.97
CA ASP A 11 -8.60 -45.39 -2.03
C ASP A 11 -7.48 -44.65 -2.79
N GLU A 12 -7.76 -44.22 -4.02
CA GLU A 12 -6.84 -43.43 -4.86
C GLU A 12 -6.80 -41.95 -4.43
N SER A 13 -7.81 -41.49 -3.68
CA SER A 13 -7.98 -40.10 -3.28
C SER A 13 -7.75 -39.85 -1.79
N LYS A 14 -7.32 -38.63 -1.45
CA LYS A 14 -7.20 -38.20 -0.05
C LYS A 14 -8.56 -37.77 0.51
N PHE A 15 -8.84 -38.13 1.76
CA PHE A 15 -10.05 -37.68 2.47
C PHE A 15 -9.76 -36.48 3.36
N VAL A 16 -10.56 -35.44 3.24
CA VAL A 16 -10.43 -34.23 4.06
C VAL A 16 -11.62 -34.10 5.00
N PHE A 17 -11.37 -34.24 6.30
CA PHE A 17 -12.39 -34.11 7.34
C PHE A 17 -12.31 -32.71 7.93
N THR A 18 -13.44 -31.99 7.89
CA THR A 18 -13.54 -30.61 8.39
C THR A 18 -14.60 -30.55 9.47
N ASP A 19 -14.23 -30.05 10.65
CA ASP A 19 -15.21 -29.75 11.69
C ASP A 19 -16.11 -28.59 11.27
N LEU A 20 -17.43 -28.76 11.32
CA LEU A 20 -18.42 -27.76 10.90
C LEU A 20 -19.05 -27.00 12.06
N SER A 21 -18.61 -27.25 13.30
CA SER A 21 -19.16 -26.63 14.51
C SER A 21 -19.31 -25.12 14.41
N PHE A 22 -20.50 -24.62 14.77
CA PHE A 22 -20.84 -23.21 14.75
C PHE A 22 -20.10 -22.45 15.86
N GLY A 23 -19.79 -21.17 15.64
CA GLY A 23 -19.13 -20.31 16.64
C GLY A 23 -17.59 -20.39 16.70
N LEU A 24 -16.95 -21.39 16.09
CA LEU A 24 -15.48 -21.45 16.01
C LEU A 24 -14.92 -20.58 14.87
N GLY A 25 -13.80 -19.90 15.09
CA GLY A 25 -13.07 -19.19 14.02
C GLY A 25 -12.35 -20.15 13.05
N VAL A 26 -12.03 -19.68 11.84
CA VAL A 26 -11.34 -20.49 10.80
C VAL A 26 -9.98 -21.02 11.29
N ARG A 27 -9.24 -20.22 12.07
CA ARG A 27 -7.92 -20.61 12.62
C ARG A 27 -8.00 -21.70 13.70
N ILE A 28 -9.09 -21.78 14.46
CA ILE A 28 -9.22 -22.68 15.64
C ILE A 28 -9.84 -24.03 15.27
N ARG A 29 -10.59 -24.07 14.16
CA ARG A 29 -11.33 -25.26 13.68
C ARG A 29 -10.39 -26.44 13.41
N SER A 30 -10.81 -27.67 13.67
CA SER A 30 -10.01 -28.84 13.28
C SER A 30 -10.24 -29.19 11.82
N VAL A 31 -9.16 -29.34 11.05
CA VAL A 31 -9.18 -29.87 9.68
C VAL A 31 -8.07 -30.90 9.58
N VAL A 32 -8.44 -32.14 9.25
CA VAL A 32 -7.52 -33.27 9.16
C VAL A 32 -7.63 -33.93 7.80
N VAL A 33 -6.50 -34.40 7.29
CA VAL A 33 -6.38 -35.05 5.99
C VAL A 33 -5.89 -36.47 6.21
N ARG A 34 -6.63 -37.43 5.66
CA ARG A 34 -6.19 -38.82 5.53
C ARG A 34 -5.57 -38.97 4.15
N GLU A 35 -4.28 -39.25 4.12
CA GLU A 35 -3.55 -39.57 2.91
C GLU A 35 -3.80 -41.03 2.49
N THR A 36 -3.47 -41.31 1.23
CA THR A 36 -3.55 -42.66 0.61
C THR A 36 -2.69 -43.70 1.33
N ASP A 37 -1.62 -43.24 2.00
CA ASP A 37 -0.67 -44.08 2.73
C ASP A 37 -1.16 -44.44 4.15
N GLY A 38 -2.46 -44.25 4.42
CA GLY A 38 -3.06 -44.47 5.74
C GLY A 38 -2.64 -43.45 6.82
N THR A 39 -1.92 -42.39 6.47
CA THR A 39 -1.46 -41.36 7.42
C THR A 39 -2.55 -40.30 7.67
N LEU A 40 -2.87 -40.03 8.93
CA LEU A 40 -3.79 -38.96 9.33
C LEU A 40 -3.01 -37.75 9.86
N ARG A 41 -2.95 -36.68 9.06
CA ARG A 41 -2.23 -35.44 9.38
C ARG A 41 -3.16 -34.24 9.52
N SER A 42 -2.61 -33.12 10.00
CA SER A 42 -3.30 -31.82 9.92
C SER A 42 -3.33 -31.35 8.47
N ALA A 43 -4.41 -30.67 8.10
CA ALA A 43 -4.46 -29.96 6.83
C ALA A 43 -3.42 -28.83 6.79
N SER A 44 -2.84 -28.60 5.61
CA SER A 44 -2.01 -27.42 5.37
C SER A 44 -2.85 -26.14 5.53
N PRO A 45 -2.22 -24.96 5.74
CA PRO A 45 -2.94 -23.69 5.80
C PRO A 45 -3.81 -23.45 4.55
N GLU A 46 -3.30 -23.80 3.36
CA GLU A 46 -4.01 -23.70 2.10
C GLU A 46 -5.23 -24.64 2.03
N GLU A 47 -5.04 -25.93 2.35
CA GLU A 47 -6.13 -26.92 2.37
C GLU A 47 -7.23 -26.49 3.36
N ARG A 48 -6.83 -26.04 4.54
CA ARG A 48 -7.72 -25.53 5.58
C ARG A 48 -8.52 -24.32 5.10
N ASP A 49 -7.87 -23.37 4.46
CA ASP A 49 -8.53 -22.17 3.93
C ASP A 49 -9.50 -22.53 2.79
N ARG A 50 -9.09 -23.43 1.89
CA ARG A 50 -9.94 -23.95 0.81
C ARG A 50 -11.17 -24.65 1.35
N MET A 51 -11.02 -25.56 2.32
CA MET A 51 -12.17 -26.23 2.96
C MET A 51 -13.06 -25.24 3.73
N GLY A 52 -12.47 -24.24 4.36
CA GLY A 52 -13.19 -23.15 4.99
C GLY A 52 -14.11 -22.42 4.00
N ARG A 53 -13.60 -22.10 2.80
CA ARG A 53 -14.35 -21.47 1.71
C ARG A 53 -15.50 -22.35 1.19
N VAL A 54 -15.25 -23.64 1.00
CA VAL A 54 -16.26 -24.60 0.49
C VAL A 54 -17.46 -24.70 1.43
N TYR A 55 -17.21 -24.87 2.74
CA TYR A 55 -18.31 -25.15 3.68
C TYR A 55 -18.99 -23.93 4.27
N ARG A 56 -18.27 -22.82 4.50
CA ARG A 56 -18.91 -21.58 5.00
C ARG A 56 -19.51 -20.75 3.88
N GLY A 57 -18.99 -20.88 2.66
CA GLY A 57 -19.24 -19.92 1.60
C GLY A 57 -18.64 -18.57 1.95
N HIS A 58 -17.86 -18.00 1.04
CA HIS A 58 -17.52 -16.59 1.10
C HIS A 58 -18.03 -15.97 -0.20
N PRO A 59 -19.10 -15.14 -0.16
CA PRO A 59 -19.87 -14.80 -1.36
C PRO A 59 -19.05 -14.13 -2.47
N HIS A 60 -17.87 -13.61 -2.14
CA HIS A 60 -17.00 -12.92 -3.09
C HIS A 60 -15.59 -13.49 -3.20
N ARG A 61 -15.28 -14.63 -2.55
CA ARG A 61 -13.94 -15.25 -2.61
C ARG A 61 -14.04 -16.63 -3.24
N PRO A 62 -13.61 -16.82 -4.50
CA PRO A 62 -13.71 -18.09 -5.18
C PRO A 62 -12.88 -19.18 -4.47
N VAL A 63 -13.28 -20.44 -4.65
CA VAL A 63 -12.55 -21.61 -4.12
C VAL A 63 -11.25 -21.84 -4.89
N ASN A 64 -11.28 -21.63 -6.20
CA ASN A 64 -10.13 -21.77 -7.06
C ASN A 64 -9.42 -20.43 -7.21
N GLU A 65 -8.10 -20.50 -7.38
CA GLU A 65 -7.30 -19.32 -7.65
C GLU A 65 -7.74 -18.67 -8.95
N PRO A 66 -7.98 -17.36 -8.93
CA PRO A 66 -8.30 -16.63 -10.14
C PRO A 66 -7.15 -16.55 -11.15
N GLN A 67 -7.50 -16.47 -12.44
CA GLN A 67 -6.53 -16.36 -13.53
C GLN A 67 -5.75 -15.04 -13.53
N LEU A 68 -6.25 -14.00 -12.85
CA LEU A 68 -5.60 -12.68 -12.79
C LEU A 68 -4.17 -12.75 -12.22
N PHE A 69 -3.92 -13.65 -11.27
CA PHE A 69 -2.61 -13.79 -10.63
C PHE A 69 -1.60 -14.58 -11.48
N LYS A 70 -2.05 -15.18 -12.59
CA LYS A 70 -1.22 -15.99 -13.48
C LYS A 70 -0.78 -15.19 -14.70
N GLN A 71 0.40 -15.52 -15.19
CA GLN A 71 0.85 -15.01 -16.49
C GLN A 71 0.03 -15.62 -17.63
N PRO A 72 -0.31 -14.86 -18.68
CA PRO A 72 0.12 -13.48 -18.99
C PRO A 72 -0.79 -12.38 -18.41
N TYR A 73 -1.93 -12.72 -17.79
CA TYR A 73 -2.96 -11.77 -17.37
C TYR A 73 -2.46 -10.77 -16.34
N LEU A 74 -1.59 -11.22 -15.44
CA LEU A 74 -0.97 -10.35 -14.45
C LEU A 74 -0.16 -9.23 -15.12
N GLN A 75 0.72 -9.58 -16.07
CA GLN A 75 1.51 -8.57 -16.79
C GLN A 75 0.60 -7.59 -17.52
N MET A 76 -0.45 -8.08 -18.19
CA MET A 76 -1.42 -7.22 -18.87
C MET A 76 -2.11 -6.23 -17.93
N ALA A 77 -2.38 -6.61 -16.68
CA ALA A 77 -2.97 -5.71 -15.69
C ALA A 77 -1.96 -4.63 -15.24
N LEU A 78 -0.70 -5.00 -15.01
CA LEU A 78 0.36 -4.09 -14.59
C LEU A 78 0.76 -3.11 -15.72
N ASP A 79 0.70 -3.57 -16.96
CA ASP A 79 0.90 -2.73 -18.15
C ASP A 79 -0.22 -1.66 -18.27
N ARG A 80 -1.43 -1.97 -17.81
CA ARG A 80 -2.60 -1.06 -17.75
C ARG A 80 -2.65 -0.14 -16.53
N ASP A 81 -1.61 -0.18 -15.68
CA ASP A 81 -1.54 0.57 -14.42
C ASP A 81 -2.50 0.10 -13.31
N ASP A 82 -3.15 -1.07 -13.46
CA ASP A 82 -4.12 -1.63 -12.50
C ASP A 82 -3.46 -2.29 -11.25
N HIS A 83 -2.40 -1.68 -10.71
CA HIS A 83 -1.61 -2.24 -9.59
C HIS A 83 -2.45 -2.36 -8.32
N GLU A 84 -3.22 -1.31 -7.99
CA GLU A 84 -4.12 -1.28 -6.83
C GLU A 84 -5.17 -2.39 -6.91
N TYR A 85 -5.78 -2.56 -8.10
CA TYR A 85 -6.80 -3.56 -8.33
C TYR A 85 -6.28 -4.97 -8.09
N VAL A 86 -5.10 -5.30 -8.64
CA VAL A 86 -4.48 -6.62 -8.44
C VAL A 86 -4.17 -6.87 -6.97
N LEU A 87 -3.56 -5.90 -6.28
CA LEU A 87 -3.19 -6.03 -4.86
C LEU A 87 -4.42 -6.12 -3.95
N ASP A 88 -5.47 -5.37 -4.23
CA ASP A 88 -6.74 -5.47 -3.49
C ASP A 88 -7.38 -6.84 -3.64
N TRP A 89 -7.35 -7.36 -4.85
CA TRP A 89 -7.87 -8.69 -5.12
C TRP A 89 -7.02 -9.78 -4.50
N ALA A 90 -5.69 -9.60 -4.46
CA ALA A 90 -4.77 -10.49 -3.77
C ALA A 90 -5.04 -10.51 -2.27
N CYS A 91 -5.22 -9.35 -1.62
CA CYS A 91 -5.59 -9.28 -0.20
C CYS A 91 -6.95 -9.91 0.11
N HIS A 92 -7.86 -9.89 -0.85
CA HIS A 92 -9.18 -10.51 -0.71
C HIS A 92 -9.15 -12.03 -0.91
N TYR A 93 -8.29 -12.51 -1.82
CA TYR A 93 -8.19 -13.92 -2.16
C TYR A 93 -7.23 -14.70 -1.25
N TYR A 94 -6.09 -14.15 -0.85
CA TYR A 94 -5.09 -14.87 -0.08
C TYR A 94 -5.17 -14.57 1.43
N LEU A 95 -4.57 -15.44 2.23
CA LEU A 95 -4.27 -15.12 3.62
C LEU A 95 -2.99 -14.27 3.69
N PRO A 96 -2.86 -13.36 4.67
CA PRO A 96 -1.69 -12.49 4.79
C PRO A 96 -0.39 -13.28 5.07
N ASP A 97 -0.51 -14.45 5.70
CA ASP A 97 0.62 -15.33 6.05
C ASP A 97 0.96 -16.33 4.93
N ASP A 98 0.25 -16.27 3.79
CA ASP A 98 0.43 -17.22 2.68
C ASP A 98 1.71 -16.89 1.89
N PRO A 99 2.65 -17.84 1.70
CA PRO A 99 3.86 -17.60 0.92
C PRO A 99 3.56 -17.13 -0.51
N VAL A 100 2.50 -17.66 -1.14
CA VAL A 100 2.13 -17.30 -2.52
C VAL A 100 1.72 -15.83 -2.60
N PHE A 101 1.04 -15.33 -1.57
CA PHE A 101 0.66 -13.91 -1.48
C PHE A 101 1.87 -13.01 -1.31
N ILE A 102 2.79 -13.38 -0.42
CA ILE A 102 4.01 -12.61 -0.16
C ILE A 102 4.85 -12.53 -1.43
N GLU A 103 5.05 -13.65 -2.14
CA GLU A 103 5.76 -13.69 -3.41
C GLU A 103 5.10 -12.83 -4.48
N LEU A 104 3.77 -12.90 -4.62
CA LEU A 104 3.00 -12.07 -5.55
C LEU A 104 3.20 -10.57 -5.26
N CYS A 105 3.09 -10.15 -3.99
CA CYS A 105 3.31 -8.77 -3.59
C CYS A 105 4.73 -8.30 -3.90
N HIS A 106 5.76 -9.10 -3.57
CA HIS A 106 7.16 -8.75 -3.85
C HIS A 106 7.41 -8.55 -5.34
N MET A 107 6.87 -9.43 -6.18
CA MET A 107 7.02 -9.33 -7.63
C MET A 107 6.32 -8.09 -8.19
N ILE A 108 5.10 -7.78 -7.75
CA ILE A 108 4.40 -6.54 -8.15
C ILE A 108 5.20 -5.31 -7.71
N TYR A 109 5.77 -5.32 -6.50
CA TYR A 109 6.59 -4.22 -5.99
C TYR A 109 7.87 -4.03 -6.80
N ASP A 110 8.60 -5.10 -7.09
CA ASP A 110 9.82 -5.05 -7.89
C ASP A 110 9.53 -4.51 -9.30
N GLN A 111 8.47 -4.99 -9.97
CA GLN A 111 8.05 -4.46 -11.27
C GLN A 111 7.61 -2.99 -11.21
N THR A 112 6.94 -2.59 -10.13
CA THR A 112 6.55 -1.18 -9.92
C THR A 112 7.77 -0.27 -9.82
N VAL A 113 8.83 -0.73 -9.13
CA VAL A 113 10.10 -0.02 -9.02
C VAL A 113 10.81 0.06 -10.36
N GLU A 114 10.90 -1.06 -11.09
CA GLU A 114 11.53 -1.12 -12.41
C GLU A 114 10.85 -0.18 -13.42
N ALA A 115 9.51 -0.14 -13.41
CA ALA A 115 8.71 0.74 -14.26
C ALA A 115 8.62 2.20 -13.76
N ASN A 116 9.16 2.51 -12.57
CA ASN A 116 9.01 3.80 -11.88
C ASN A 116 7.55 4.26 -11.69
N LYS A 117 6.61 3.32 -11.50
CA LYS A 117 5.16 3.58 -11.42
C LYS A 117 4.68 3.83 -9.97
N PHE A 118 5.41 4.63 -9.21
CA PHE A 118 5.13 4.87 -7.78
C PHE A 118 3.79 5.58 -7.53
N ALA A 119 3.36 6.43 -8.46
CA ALA A 119 2.10 7.18 -8.35
C ALA A 119 0.87 6.27 -8.21
N ASN A 120 0.90 5.08 -8.83
CA ASN A 120 -0.19 4.11 -8.81
C ASN A 120 -0.44 3.55 -7.40
N LEU A 121 0.60 3.49 -6.56
CA LEU A 121 0.50 2.96 -5.19
C LEU A 121 0.50 4.06 -4.13
N HIS A 122 1.00 5.26 -4.41
CA HIS A 122 1.25 6.32 -3.43
C HIS A 122 0.01 6.72 -2.59
N SER A 123 -1.17 6.74 -3.21
CA SER A 123 -2.42 7.12 -2.54
C SER A 123 -3.33 5.92 -2.22
N THR A 124 -2.74 4.74 -2.05
CA THR A 124 -3.46 3.49 -1.76
C THR A 124 -3.08 2.94 -0.39
N ARG A 125 -3.89 2.02 0.14
CA ARG A 125 -3.57 1.30 1.38
C ARG A 125 -2.30 0.44 1.27
N HIS A 126 -1.89 0.10 0.05
CA HIS A 126 -0.73 -0.75 -0.24
C HIS A 126 0.59 0.00 -0.16
N PHE A 127 0.55 1.34 -0.05
CA PHE A 127 1.77 2.14 0.01
C PHE A 127 2.65 1.82 1.22
N GLY A 128 2.06 1.64 2.39
CA GLY A 128 2.80 1.33 3.62
C GLY A 128 3.61 0.02 3.50
N PRO A 129 2.97 -1.12 3.19
CA PRO A 129 3.66 -2.39 2.96
C PRO A 129 4.71 -2.30 1.85
N PHE A 130 4.42 -1.58 0.76
CA PHE A 130 5.36 -1.36 -0.33
C PHE A 130 6.63 -0.62 0.12
N VAL A 131 6.49 0.52 0.80
CA VAL A 131 7.62 1.28 1.34
C VAL A 131 8.42 0.44 2.34
N PHE A 132 7.73 -0.31 3.20
CA PHE A 132 8.37 -1.19 4.17
C PHE A 132 9.22 -2.28 3.49
N TYR A 133 8.68 -2.91 2.44
CA TYR A 133 9.41 -3.87 1.60
C TYR A 133 10.65 -3.23 0.96
N LEU A 134 10.56 -2.02 0.40
CA LEU A 134 11.69 -1.34 -0.21
C LEU A 134 12.81 -1.03 0.79
N VAL A 135 12.46 -0.58 1.99
CA VAL A 135 13.44 -0.27 3.03
C VAL A 135 14.14 -1.54 3.51
N LEU A 136 13.39 -2.60 3.80
CA LEU A 136 13.96 -3.88 4.23
C LEU A 136 14.95 -4.47 3.21
N ASN A 137 14.64 -4.32 1.91
CA ASN A 137 15.50 -4.79 0.83
C ASN A 137 16.55 -3.77 0.37
N LYS A 138 16.68 -2.61 1.04
CA LYS A 138 17.58 -1.50 0.66
C LYS A 138 17.37 -0.97 -0.78
N LYS A 139 16.17 -1.14 -1.34
CA LYS A 139 15.76 -0.69 -2.69
C LYS A 139 14.98 0.65 -2.66
N PHE A 140 15.30 1.55 -1.73
CA PHE A 140 14.52 2.79 -1.52
C PHE A 140 15.00 4.00 -2.35
N LEU A 141 16.17 3.93 -2.99
CA LEU A 141 16.73 5.03 -3.79
C LEU A 141 15.80 5.48 -4.94
N PRO A 142 15.16 4.57 -5.71
CA PRO A 142 14.17 4.96 -6.73
C PRO A 142 12.99 5.75 -6.17
N LEU A 143 12.49 5.37 -4.98
CA LEU A 143 11.41 6.10 -4.31
C LEU A 143 11.86 7.50 -3.86
N LEU A 144 13.10 7.62 -3.37
CA LEU A 144 13.66 8.94 -3.02
C LEU A 144 13.82 9.83 -4.26
N ARG A 145 14.21 9.25 -5.40
CA ARG A 145 14.24 9.94 -6.70
C ARG A 145 12.86 10.36 -7.15
N PHE A 146 11.84 9.54 -6.92
CA PHE A 146 10.45 9.90 -7.20
C PHE A 146 10.03 11.15 -6.43
N TYR A 147 10.32 11.23 -5.13
CA TYR A 147 10.06 12.45 -4.35
C TYR A 147 10.86 13.67 -4.86
N ALA A 148 12.06 13.46 -5.40
CA ALA A 148 12.88 14.52 -6.00
C ALA A 148 12.35 15.00 -7.36
N ALA A 149 11.98 14.06 -8.23
CA ALA A 149 11.62 14.29 -9.62
C ALA A 149 10.23 14.91 -9.77
N GLU A 150 9.26 14.54 -8.92
CA GLU A 150 7.94 15.20 -8.88
C GLU A 150 8.00 16.67 -8.46
N GLY A 151 9.18 17.15 -8.06
CA GLY A 151 9.49 18.57 -7.95
C GLY A 151 9.31 19.35 -9.28
N ARG A 152 9.38 18.64 -10.43
CA ARG A 152 9.31 19.18 -11.80
C ARG A 152 7.99 18.92 -12.54
N LEU A 153 7.19 17.93 -12.13
CA LEU A 153 5.84 17.71 -12.70
C LEU A 153 4.82 18.57 -11.95
N VAL A 154 4.89 19.86 -12.25
CA VAL A 154 3.90 20.88 -11.95
C VAL A 154 2.58 20.48 -12.65
N LEU A 155 1.44 20.43 -11.94
CA LEU A 155 0.30 21.34 -12.16
C LEU A 155 -1.07 20.92 -11.61
N ILE A 156 -1.37 19.65 -11.26
CA ILE A 156 -2.80 19.28 -11.12
C ILE A 156 -3.34 19.21 -9.68
N PHE A 157 -2.51 18.88 -8.67
CA PHE A 157 -3.00 18.89 -7.28
C PHE A 157 -2.11 19.72 -6.37
N ARG A 158 -2.76 20.67 -5.70
CA ARG A 158 -2.26 21.65 -4.71
C ARG A 158 -1.69 21.01 -3.43
N ARG A 159 -0.83 19.98 -3.55
CA ARG A 159 -0.27 19.20 -2.44
C ARG A 159 1.26 19.03 -2.51
N LEU A 160 1.94 20.03 -3.08
CA LEU A 160 3.40 20.14 -3.17
C LEU A 160 4.15 20.29 -1.82
N SER A 161 3.43 20.49 -0.71
CA SER A 161 4.02 20.72 0.63
C SER A 161 4.36 19.42 1.39
N PHE A 162 3.89 18.26 0.90
CA PHE A 162 4.02 16.99 1.63
C PHE A 162 5.29 16.18 1.24
N GLN A 163 5.72 16.25 -0.03
CA GLN A 163 6.82 15.43 -0.58
C GLN A 163 8.14 15.52 0.18
N TYR A 164 8.49 16.73 0.64
CA TYR A 164 9.71 16.95 1.42
C TYR A 164 9.65 16.25 2.79
N LYS A 165 8.47 16.26 3.40
CA LYS A 165 8.21 15.59 4.67
C LYS A 165 8.22 14.09 4.46
N ASP A 166 7.68 13.60 3.35
CA ASP A 166 7.68 12.17 3.00
C ASP A 166 9.12 11.63 2.82
N ALA A 167 9.98 12.40 2.16
CA ALA A 167 11.41 12.05 2.04
C ALA A 167 12.12 12.01 3.41
N ALA A 168 11.85 12.99 4.28
CA ALA A 168 12.40 13.00 5.64
C ALA A 168 11.86 11.82 6.48
N ASN A 169 10.56 11.54 6.39
CA ASN A 169 9.92 10.42 7.06
C ASN A 169 10.47 9.06 6.58
N LEU A 170 10.77 8.92 5.29
CA LEU A 170 11.41 7.73 4.74
C LEU A 170 12.80 7.52 5.38
N ILE A 171 13.60 8.57 5.52
CA ILE A 171 14.92 8.49 6.19
C ILE A 171 14.77 8.15 7.68
N ARG A 172 13.80 8.76 8.37
CA ARG A 172 13.48 8.39 9.75
C ARG A 172 13.13 6.90 9.85
N LEU A 173 12.30 6.38 8.94
CA LEU A 173 11.96 4.96 8.88
C LEU A 173 13.18 4.08 8.64
N ILE A 174 14.06 4.44 7.71
CA ILE A 174 15.32 3.71 7.45
C ILE A 174 16.16 3.61 8.73
N LYS A 175 16.28 4.70 9.48
CA LYS A 175 17.07 4.76 10.73
C LYS A 175 16.37 4.08 11.92
N ILE A 176 15.05 3.91 11.88
CA ILE A 176 14.31 3.07 12.82
C ILE A 176 14.56 1.59 12.54
N ILE A 177 14.54 1.18 11.26
CA ILE A 177 14.71 -0.23 10.85
C ILE A 177 16.18 -0.67 10.96
N PHE A 178 17.12 0.19 10.57
CA PHE A 178 18.55 -0.02 10.69
C PHE A 178 19.09 0.96 11.76
N PRO A 179 18.99 0.60 13.04
CA PRO A 179 19.28 1.51 14.13
C PRO A 179 20.74 1.93 14.15
N ASP A 180 20.94 3.24 14.26
CA ASP A 180 22.19 3.88 14.62
C ASP A 180 21.95 4.68 15.91
N GLU A 181 22.55 4.23 17.01
CA GLU A 181 22.29 4.76 18.35
C GLU A 181 22.65 6.24 18.51
N ALA A 182 23.60 6.72 17.69
CA ALA A 182 23.99 8.14 17.68
C ALA A 182 22.91 8.97 16.97
N TRP A 183 22.42 8.48 15.83
CA TRP A 183 21.41 9.16 15.02
C TRP A 183 20.07 9.30 15.73
N ASN A 184 19.57 8.20 16.30
CA ASN A 184 18.21 8.15 16.84
C ASN A 184 18.02 9.13 18.01
N ARG A 185 19.05 9.36 18.83
CA ARG A 185 18.99 10.32 19.95
C ARG A 185 18.94 11.77 19.49
N THR A 186 19.59 12.11 18.38
CA THR A 186 19.75 13.51 17.95
C THR A 186 18.69 13.92 16.93
N MET A 187 18.24 12.99 16.09
CA MET A 187 17.45 13.31 14.89
C MET A 187 15.97 12.94 14.98
N GLU A 188 15.52 12.26 16.03
CA GLU A 188 14.11 11.87 16.21
C GLU A 188 13.16 13.09 16.18
N ASN A 189 13.56 14.21 16.79
CA ASN A 189 12.77 15.45 16.86
C ASN A 189 13.37 16.61 16.04
N ALA A 190 14.39 16.34 15.23
CA ALA A 190 15.05 17.37 14.43
C ALA A 190 14.17 17.85 13.27
N ASP A 191 14.46 19.04 12.73
CA ASP A 191 13.76 19.57 11.56
C ASP A 191 14.00 18.69 10.32
N ASP A 192 13.02 18.63 9.43
CA ASP A 192 13.08 17.77 8.23
C ASP A 192 14.29 18.14 7.35
N GLN A 193 14.71 19.41 7.38
CA GLN A 193 15.89 19.87 6.65
C GLN A 193 17.20 19.38 7.22
N THR A 194 17.33 19.35 8.54
CA THR A 194 18.54 18.86 9.18
C THR A 194 18.68 17.35 8.99
N VAL A 195 17.57 16.60 9.05
CA VAL A 195 17.52 15.16 8.80
C VAL A 195 18.05 14.82 7.41
N LEU A 196 17.56 15.52 6.38
CA LEU A 196 17.97 15.29 4.99
C LEU A 196 19.43 15.67 4.74
N GLN A 197 19.90 16.76 5.34
CA GLN A 197 21.30 17.22 5.19
C GLN A 197 22.29 16.27 5.83
N GLU A 198 22.01 15.80 7.03
CA GLU A 198 22.94 14.93 7.75
C GLU A 198 22.98 13.53 7.11
N TYR A 199 21.83 12.99 6.69
CA TYR A 199 21.79 11.72 5.98
C TYR A 199 22.50 11.79 4.60
N ALA A 200 22.48 12.95 3.94
CA ALA A 200 23.21 13.17 2.70
C ALA A 200 24.74 13.17 2.90
N LYS A 201 25.24 13.57 4.07
CA LYS A 201 26.68 13.48 4.39
C LYS A 201 27.10 12.04 4.67
N GLU A 202 26.22 11.27 5.29
CA GLU A 202 26.49 9.87 5.65
C GLU A 202 26.43 8.92 4.44
N ASN A 203 25.55 9.19 3.47
CA ASN A 203 25.31 8.29 2.34
C ASN A 203 25.61 8.96 0.99
N GLU A 204 26.79 8.68 0.45
CA GLU A 204 27.25 9.19 -0.85
C GLU A 204 26.30 8.84 -2.00
N GLU A 205 25.68 7.65 -1.98
CA GLU A 205 24.76 7.20 -3.05
C GLU A 205 23.48 8.04 -3.13
N CYS A 206 22.97 8.52 -1.99
CA CYS A 206 21.74 9.29 -1.89
C CYS A 206 21.98 10.81 -1.96
N GLU A 207 23.21 11.25 -1.70
CA GLU A 207 23.63 12.64 -1.71
C GLU A 207 23.11 13.44 -2.92
N PRO A 208 23.32 13.03 -4.20
CA PRO A 208 22.92 13.84 -5.34
C PRO A 208 21.40 14.07 -5.40
N VAL A 209 20.62 13.05 -5.03
CA VAL A 209 19.14 13.11 -5.02
C VAL A 209 18.65 14.04 -3.91
N LEU A 210 19.28 13.95 -2.73
CA LEU A 210 18.95 14.79 -1.58
C LEU A 210 19.34 16.25 -1.79
N GLN A 211 20.50 16.50 -2.43
CA GLN A 211 20.89 17.85 -2.82
C GLN A 211 19.91 18.44 -3.83
N GLU A 212 19.44 17.67 -4.81
CA GLU A 212 18.40 18.12 -5.75
C GLU A 212 17.11 18.52 -5.01
N LEU A 213 16.64 17.69 -4.07
CA LEU A 213 15.49 17.98 -3.21
C LEU A 213 15.65 19.27 -2.40
N LEU A 214 16.81 19.44 -1.77
CA LEU A 214 17.13 20.62 -0.96
C LEU A 214 17.19 21.89 -1.84
N ARG A 215 17.77 21.81 -3.03
CA ARG A 215 17.81 22.91 -4.00
C ARG A 215 16.40 23.28 -4.44
N ALA A 216 15.57 22.30 -4.80
CA ALA A 216 14.18 22.52 -5.21
C ALA A 216 13.36 23.21 -4.11
N ARG A 217 13.53 22.82 -2.84
CA ARG A 217 12.88 23.48 -1.69
C ARG A 217 13.31 24.93 -1.52
N ARG A 218 14.62 25.21 -1.58
CA ARG A 218 15.14 26.59 -1.48
C ARG A 218 14.57 27.49 -2.57
N SER A 219 14.51 27.01 -3.81
CA SER A 219 13.92 27.76 -4.93
C SER A 219 12.41 27.99 -4.79
N ARG A 220 11.68 27.15 -4.05
CA ARG A 220 10.26 27.39 -3.73
C ARG A 220 10.11 28.42 -2.61
N GLN A 221 10.88 28.31 -1.53
CA GLN A 221 10.86 29.29 -0.44
C GLN A 221 11.16 30.71 -0.93
N MET A 222 12.07 30.88 -1.90
CA MET A 222 12.34 32.19 -2.50
C MET A 222 11.13 32.72 -3.29
N ARG A 223 10.41 31.85 -4.03
CA ARG A 223 9.19 32.22 -4.76
C ARG A 223 8.04 32.57 -3.81
N ASP A 224 7.84 31.78 -2.76
CA ASP A 224 6.78 32.02 -1.78
C ASP A 224 7.01 33.36 -1.03
N LYS A 225 8.27 33.68 -0.70
CA LYS A 225 8.65 34.99 -0.12
C LYS A 225 8.46 36.15 -1.10
N ALA A 226 8.78 35.95 -2.39
CA ALA A 226 8.56 36.98 -3.40
C ALA A 226 7.07 37.29 -3.59
N ASN A 227 6.22 36.25 -3.67
CA ASN A 227 4.77 36.43 -3.75
C ASN A 227 4.19 37.09 -2.49
N ALA A 228 4.72 36.77 -1.29
CA ALA A 228 4.28 37.40 -0.04
C ALA A 228 4.62 38.89 0.00
N ASN A 229 5.79 39.29 -0.52
CA ASN A 229 6.18 40.69 -0.63
C ASN A 229 5.35 41.46 -1.66
N ASP A 230 5.03 40.83 -2.80
CA ASP A 230 4.19 41.43 -3.85
C ASP A 230 2.76 41.69 -3.33
N SER A 231 2.21 40.78 -2.51
CA SER A 231 0.92 41.00 -1.84
C SER A 231 0.94 42.09 -0.76
N SER A 232 2.07 42.31 -0.07
CA SER A 232 2.20 43.40 0.91
C SER A 232 2.42 44.77 0.27
N GLU A 233 3.10 44.84 -0.87
CA GLU A 233 3.31 46.11 -1.60
C GLU A 233 2.02 46.60 -2.29
N THR A 234 1.10 45.69 -2.65
CA THR A 234 -0.22 46.07 -3.19
C THR A 234 -1.21 46.56 -2.14
N GLU A 235 -1.07 46.19 -0.86
CA GLU A 235 -1.95 46.65 0.21
C GLU A 235 -1.61 48.08 0.69
N ASP A 236 -0.35 48.52 0.55
CA ASP A 236 0.08 49.87 0.95
C ASP A 236 -0.23 50.95 -0.12
N ALA A 237 -0.64 50.56 -1.34
CA ALA A 237 -1.00 51.50 -2.42
C ALA A 237 -2.50 51.83 -2.51
N ASP A 238 -3.38 51.04 -1.88
CA ASP A 238 -4.84 51.18 -2.00
C ASP A 238 -5.49 51.64 -0.68
N THR A 239 -5.01 52.77 -0.12
CA THR A 239 -5.77 53.50 0.92
C THR A 239 -6.62 54.62 0.30
N SER A 240 -7.44 54.32 -0.71
CA SER A 240 -8.60 55.16 -1.07
C SER A 240 -9.60 54.43 -1.98
N ALA A 241 -10.26 53.37 -1.50
CA ALA A 241 -11.52 52.93 -2.11
C ALA A 241 -12.41 52.23 -1.08
N ALA A 242 -13.71 52.53 -1.17
CA ALA A 242 -14.72 52.26 -0.17
C ALA A 242 -14.90 50.77 0.17
N GLN A 243 -15.15 50.51 1.46
CA GLN A 243 -15.65 49.24 1.97
C GLN A 243 -16.98 48.86 1.27
N VAL A 244 -16.97 47.76 0.52
CA VAL A 244 -18.20 47.02 0.21
C VAL A 244 -18.06 45.65 0.86
N SER A 245 -18.78 45.44 1.94
CA SER A 245 -18.92 44.14 2.58
C SER A 245 -19.82 43.25 1.73
N ILE A 246 -19.30 42.14 1.23
CA ILE A 246 -20.10 41.06 0.67
C ILE A 246 -20.06 39.91 1.67
N SER A 247 -21.15 39.76 2.43
CA SER A 247 -21.39 38.58 3.27
C SER A 247 -21.71 37.38 2.37
N PHE A 248 -20.88 36.33 2.43
CA PHE A 248 -21.18 35.04 1.82
C PHE A 248 -21.84 34.13 2.85
N SER A 249 -23.17 34.16 2.92
CA SER A 249 -23.96 33.20 3.69
C SER A 249 -24.04 31.88 2.93
N PHE A 250 -23.35 30.85 3.44
CA PHE A 250 -23.54 29.46 3.04
C PHE A 250 -25.00 29.05 3.29
N LEU A 251 -25.77 28.84 2.23
CA LEU A 251 -27.09 28.23 2.30
C LEU A 251 -26.92 26.71 2.45
N TYR A 252 -26.87 26.22 3.69
CA TYR A 252 -27.13 24.81 3.97
C TYR A 252 -28.59 24.50 3.63
N LYS A 253 -28.83 23.74 2.55
CA LYS A 253 -30.13 23.08 2.35
C LYS A 253 -29.93 21.57 2.49
N SER A 254 -30.37 21.07 3.63
CA SER A 254 -30.46 19.66 3.96
C SER A 254 -31.64 18.98 3.26
N SER A 255 -31.52 17.66 3.12
CA SER A 255 -32.57 16.63 3.02
C SER A 255 -33.17 16.29 1.65
N GLY A 256 -32.75 15.11 1.16
CA GLY A 256 -33.50 14.22 0.26
C GLY A 256 -32.93 12.79 0.42
N PRO A 257 -33.74 11.73 0.58
CA PRO A 257 -33.27 10.40 0.98
C PRO A 257 -32.64 9.60 -0.18
N PRO A 258 -31.83 8.57 0.12
CA PRO A 258 -31.09 7.80 -0.89
C PRO A 258 -32.01 6.85 -1.69
N VAL A 259 -31.82 6.85 -3.01
CA VAL A 259 -32.48 5.92 -3.92
C VAL A 259 -31.82 4.54 -3.80
N ILE A 260 -32.61 3.57 -3.38
CA ILE A 260 -32.26 2.14 -3.31
C ILE A 260 -32.40 1.56 -4.72
N PHE A 261 -31.28 1.21 -5.38
CA PHE A 261 -31.31 0.34 -6.56
C PHE A 261 -31.30 -1.12 -6.12
N SER A 262 -32.45 -1.77 -6.22
CA SER A 262 -32.63 -3.22 -6.13
C SER A 262 -32.85 -3.74 -7.55
N SER A 263 -31.98 -4.61 -8.06
CA SER A 263 -32.30 -5.45 -9.22
C SER A 263 -32.04 -6.91 -8.88
N LYS A 264 -33.12 -7.61 -8.52
CA LYS A 264 -33.22 -9.05 -8.66
C LYS A 264 -33.81 -9.38 -10.03
N HIS A 265 -33.33 -10.49 -10.58
CA HIS A 265 -33.89 -11.34 -11.64
C HIS A 265 -33.45 -11.06 -13.09
N PHE A 266 -32.51 -11.87 -13.55
CA PHE A 266 -32.55 -12.45 -14.89
C PHE A 266 -32.40 -13.98 -14.73
N VAL A 267 -33.50 -14.70 -14.97
CA VAL A 267 -33.56 -16.14 -15.20
C VAL A 267 -34.32 -16.30 -16.51
N THR A 268 -33.64 -16.90 -17.48
CA THR A 268 -34.14 -17.87 -18.45
C THR A 268 -32.94 -18.64 -18.95
#